data_AF-A0A516W9X2-F1
#
_entry.id   AF-A0A516W9X2-F1
#
_cell.length_a   1.000
_cell.length_b   1.000
_cell.length_c   1.000
_cell.angle_alpha   90.00
_cell.angle_beta   90.00
_cell.angle_gamma   90.00
#
_symmetry.space_group_name_H-M   'P 1'
#
loop_
_entity.id
_entity.type
_entity.pdbx_description
1 polymer ?
#
loop_
_entity_poly.entity_id
_entity_poly.type
_entity_poly.pdbx_seq_one_letter_code
_entity_poly.pdbx_strand_id
1 'polypeptide(L)'
;MSDLFPGTKPHEIRAVQARKKAALNAAKKIQAAADALNVFLLACIDCDDASRSRGQDDGRIILMSNMMEYAGYLESKYSATGRE
;
A
#
# COMPACT_ATOMS: atom_id res chain seq x y z
N MET A 1 -29.07 17.83 9.08
CA MET A 1 -27.83 17.08 8.76
C MET A 1 -27.38 17.42 7.33
N SER A 2 -27.35 18.72 7.01
CA SER A 2 -27.18 19.27 5.65
C SER A 2 -26.11 20.37 5.58
N ASP A 3 -25.55 20.78 6.72
CA ASP A 3 -24.88 22.09 6.82
C ASP A 3 -23.36 21.99 6.98
N LEU A 4 -22.75 20.87 6.57
CA LEU A 4 -21.31 20.71 6.78
C LEU A 4 -20.44 21.32 5.66
N PHE A 5 -20.95 21.53 4.44
CA PHE A 5 -20.18 22.18 3.35
C PHE A 5 -21.10 22.85 2.31
N PRO A 6 -21.24 24.19 2.30
CA PRO A 6 -22.01 24.87 1.26
C PRO A 6 -21.31 24.71 -0.10
N GLY A 7 -21.95 23.98 -1.04
CA GLY A 7 -21.55 23.93 -2.45
C GLY A 7 -20.95 22.62 -2.97
N THR A 8 -20.69 21.61 -2.14
CA THR A 8 -20.20 20.30 -2.63
C THR A 8 -21.36 19.45 -3.14
N LYS A 9 -21.28 19.02 -4.39
CA LYS A 9 -22.33 18.18 -5.00
C LYS A 9 -22.29 16.79 -4.36
N PRO A 10 -23.44 16.11 -4.14
CA PRO A 10 -23.47 14.76 -3.55
C PRO A 10 -22.56 13.72 -4.25
N HIS A 11 -22.34 13.89 -5.56
CA HIS A 11 -21.40 13.11 -6.36
C HIS A 11 -19.94 13.25 -5.88
N GLU A 12 -19.50 14.47 -5.53
CA GLU A 12 -18.12 14.76 -5.13
C GLU A 12 -17.80 14.11 -3.78
N ILE A 13 -18.74 14.15 -2.84
CA ILE A 13 -18.62 13.46 -1.54
C ILE A 13 -18.44 11.95 -1.75
N ARG A 14 -19.27 11.33 -2.62
CA ARG A 14 -19.16 9.90 -2.93
C ARG A 14 -17.82 9.56 -3.59
N ALA A 15 -17.35 10.40 -4.52
CA ALA A 15 -16.06 10.19 -5.18
C ALA A 15 -14.89 10.26 -4.19
N VAL A 16 -14.91 11.20 -3.24
CA VAL A 16 -13.87 11.32 -2.19
C VAL A 16 -13.86 10.07 -1.30
N GLN A 17 -15.03 9.58 -0.87
CA GLN A 17 -15.12 8.36 -0.06
C GLN A 17 -14.68 7.12 -0.85
N ALA A 18 -15.04 7.02 -2.13
CA ALA A 18 -14.61 5.94 -3.01
C ALA A 18 -13.09 5.92 -3.16
N ARG A 19 -12.45 7.08 -3.37
CA ARG A 19 -10.99 7.21 -3.43
C ARG A 19 -10.32 6.76 -2.13
N LYS A 20 -10.83 7.22 -0.97
CA LYS A 20 -10.32 6.80 0.34
C LYS A 20 -10.38 5.28 0.51
N LYS A 21 -11.53 4.67 0.20
CA LYS A 21 -11.71 3.22 0.26
C LYS A 21 -10.75 2.49 -0.69
N ALA A 22 -10.60 2.97 -1.92
CA ALA A 22 -9.70 2.39 -2.91
C ALA A 22 -8.23 2.45 -2.46
N ALA A 23 -7.79 3.58 -1.90
CA ALA A 23 -6.43 3.75 -1.39
C ALA A 23 -6.11 2.78 -0.24
N LEU A 24 -7.01 2.66 0.75
CA LEU A 24 -6.81 1.73 1.87
C LEU A 24 -6.85 0.26 1.42
N ASN A 25 -7.70 -0.06 0.44
CA ASN A 25 -7.72 -1.40 -0.16
C ASN A 25 -6.44 -1.69 -0.96
N ALA A 26 -5.89 -0.70 -1.66
CA ALA A 26 -4.63 -0.82 -2.36
C ALA A 26 -3.48 -1.06 -1.38
N ALA A 27 -3.38 -0.28 -0.30
CA ALA A 27 -2.36 -0.45 0.73
C ALA A 27 -2.32 -1.88 1.30
N LYS A 28 -3.48 -2.42 1.68
CA LYS A 28 -3.60 -3.81 2.17
C LYS A 28 -3.11 -4.86 1.18
N LYS A 29 -3.44 -4.69 -0.10
CA LYS A 29 -3.01 -5.63 -1.16
C LYS A 29 -1.51 -5.52 -1.43
N ILE A 30 -0.96 -4.32 -1.34
CA ILE A 30 0.47 -4.07 -1.51
C ILE A 30 1.26 -4.72 -0.38
N GLN A 31 0.81 -4.59 0.88
CA GLN A 31 1.41 -5.29 2.02
C GLN A 31 1.39 -6.81 1.82
N ALA A 32 0.23 -7.37 1.46
CA ALA A 32 0.12 -8.81 1.18
C ALA A 32 1.03 -9.28 0.02
N ALA A 33 1.23 -8.43 -1.00
CA ALA A 33 2.15 -8.72 -2.09
C ALA A 33 3.62 -8.68 -1.63
N ALA A 34 3.99 -7.75 -0.74
CA ALA A 34 5.32 -7.72 -0.13
C ALA A 34 5.59 -8.97 0.71
N ASP A 35 4.62 -9.40 1.52
CA ASP A 35 4.73 -10.64 2.31
C ASP A 35 4.92 -11.87 1.41
N ALA A 36 4.13 -11.98 0.33
CA ALA A 36 4.27 -13.07 -0.63
C ALA A 36 5.65 -13.07 -1.31
N LEU A 37 6.18 -11.90 -1.64
CA LEU A 37 7.50 -11.76 -2.26
C LEU A 37 8.63 -12.12 -1.27
N ASN A 38 8.46 -11.82 0.02
CA ASN A 38 9.38 -12.23 1.06
C ASN A 38 9.42 -13.76 1.21
N VAL A 39 8.26 -14.41 1.22
CA VAL A 39 8.18 -15.88 1.26
C VAL A 39 8.89 -16.49 0.05
N PHE A 40 8.70 -15.92 -1.14
CA PHE A 40 9.41 -16.36 -2.35
C PHE A 40 10.94 -16.18 -2.23
N LEU A 41 11.40 -15.04 -1.72
CA LEU A 41 12.83 -14.79 -1.49
C LEU A 41 13.43 -15.82 -0.53
N LEU A 42 12.73 -16.15 0.56
CA LEU A 42 13.18 -17.18 1.50
C LEU A 42 13.28 -18.56 0.83
N ALA A 43 12.30 -18.94 0.03
CA ALA A 43 12.35 -20.19 -0.73
C ALA A 43 13.56 -20.24 -1.68
N CYS A 44 13.89 -19.13 -2.36
CA CYS A 44 15.11 -19.05 -3.19
C CYS A 44 16.39 -19.17 -2.37
N ILE A 45 16.42 -18.62 -1.15
CA ILE A 45 17.57 -18.78 -0.26
C ILE A 45 17.74 -20.25 0.14
N ASP A 46 16.63 -20.94 0.44
CA ASP A 46 16.63 -22.35 0.83
C ASP A 46 17.03 -23.30 -0.32
N CYS A 47 16.70 -22.96 -1.57
CA CYS A 47 17.09 -23.76 -2.75
C CYS A 47 18.60 -23.82 -2.98
N ASP A 48 19.36 -22.82 -2.52
CA ASP A 48 20.82 -22.74 -2.66
C ASP A 48 21.35 -22.90 -4.10
N ASP A 49 20.56 -22.52 -5.10
CA ASP A 49 20.81 -22.78 -6.52
C ASP A 49 21.20 -21.51 -7.30
N ALA A 50 22.04 -20.66 -6.69
CA ALA A 50 22.41 -19.33 -7.16
C ALA A 50 21.26 -18.30 -7.24
N SER A 51 20.05 -18.66 -6.80
CA SER A 51 18.89 -17.73 -6.70
C SER A 51 18.81 -16.95 -5.38
N ARG A 52 19.81 -17.12 -4.51
CA ARG A 52 19.97 -16.42 -3.22
C ARG A 52 19.87 -14.89 -3.37
N SER A 53 19.65 -14.23 -2.24
CA SER A 53 19.64 -12.76 -2.16
C SER A 53 20.93 -12.15 -2.72
N ARG A 54 20.79 -11.07 -3.52
CA ARG A 54 21.90 -10.22 -3.96
C ARG A 54 22.20 -9.06 -3.00
N GLY A 55 21.67 -9.11 -1.78
CA GLY A 55 21.80 -8.02 -0.82
C GLY A 55 20.99 -6.79 -1.25
N GLN A 56 21.58 -5.60 -1.12
CA GLN A 56 20.88 -4.35 -1.41
C GLN A 56 20.50 -4.17 -2.88
N ASP A 57 21.22 -4.82 -3.79
CA ASP A 57 20.94 -4.79 -5.23
C ASP A 57 19.90 -5.83 -5.67
N ASP A 58 19.33 -6.59 -4.72
CA ASP A 58 18.28 -7.55 -5.03
C ASP A 58 16.97 -6.83 -5.39
N GLY A 59 16.54 -6.99 -6.63
CA GLY A 59 15.31 -6.37 -7.12
C GLY A 59 14.06 -6.75 -6.32
N ARG A 60 14.04 -7.92 -5.67
CA ARG A 60 12.93 -8.33 -4.78
C ARG A 60 12.92 -7.49 -3.51
N ILE A 61 14.09 -7.24 -2.92
CA ILE A 61 14.24 -6.40 -1.72
C ILE A 61 13.84 -4.96 -2.02
N ILE A 62 14.32 -4.41 -3.15
CA ILE A 62 13.96 -3.06 -3.60
C ILE A 62 12.45 -2.96 -3.82
N LEU A 63 11.84 -3.93 -4.51
CA LEU A 63 10.41 -3.95 -4.76
C LEU A 63 9.60 -4.03 -3.47
N MET A 64 9.98 -4.90 -2.52
CA MET A 64 9.33 -4.97 -1.20
C MET A 64 9.43 -3.64 -0.45
N SER A 65 10.59 -2.99 -0.45
CA SER A 65 10.79 -1.68 0.18
C SER A 65 9.85 -0.63 -0.40
N ASN A 66 9.81 -0.52 -1.74
CA ASN A 66 8.94 0.43 -2.44
C ASN A 66 7.45 0.15 -2.18
N MET A 67 7.06 -1.14 -2.14
CA MET A 67 5.70 -1.54 -1.80
C MET A 67 5.32 -1.11 -0.38
N MET A 68 6.16 -1.40 0.61
CA MET A 68 5.88 -1.05 2.00
C MET A 68 5.86 0.46 2.22
N GLU A 69 6.77 1.21 1.58
CA GLU A 69 6.77 2.68 1.61
C GLU A 69 5.47 3.25 1.05
N TYR A 70 5.04 2.78 -0.13
CA TYR A 70 3.84 3.30 -0.77
C TYR A 70 2.57 2.90 -0.02
N ALA A 71 2.51 1.68 0.53
CA ALA A 71 1.42 1.26 1.40
C ALA A 71 1.31 2.15 2.66
N GLY A 72 2.44 2.43 3.32
CA GLY A 72 2.50 3.33 4.47
C GLY A 72 2.08 4.76 4.12
N TYR A 73 2.49 5.27 2.96
CA TYR A 73 2.00 6.57 2.45
C TYR A 73 0.47 6.58 2.28
N LEU A 74 -0.11 5.57 1.62
CA LEU A 74 -1.56 5.48 1.41
C LEU A 74 -2.31 5.36 2.73
N GLU A 75 -1.82 4.56 3.68
CA GLU A 75 -2.40 4.47 5.01
C GLU A 75 -2.33 5.81 5.73
N SER A 76 -1.15 6.42 5.83
CA SER A 76 -0.99 7.72 6.51
C SER A 76 -1.91 8.79 5.92
N LYS A 77 -1.96 8.89 4.58
CA LYS A 77 -2.74 9.92 3.89
C LYS A 77 -4.25 9.73 4.00
N TYR A 78 -4.74 8.48 4.04
CA TYR A 78 -6.18 8.19 3.95
C TYR A 78 -6.79 7.59 5.22
N SER A 79 -5.98 7.13 6.19
CA SER A 79 -6.44 6.65 7.50
C SER A 79 -6.68 7.77 8.50
N ALA A 80 -6.10 8.96 8.30
CA ALA A 80 -6.36 10.12 9.13
C ALA A 80 -7.85 10.51 9.08
N THR A 81 -8.59 10.06 10.08
CA THR A 81 -9.92 10.56 10.43
C THR A 81 -9.73 11.75 11.36
N GLY A 82 -9.87 12.97 10.84
CA GLY A 82 -10.27 14.13 11.64
C GLY A 82 -9.19 14.92 12.39
N ARG A 83 -8.18 15.46 11.69
CA ARG A 83 -7.57 16.74 12.11
C ARG A 83 -7.46 17.64 10.89
N GLU A 84 -8.49 18.46 10.76
CA GLU A 84 -8.45 19.74 10.05
C GLU A 84 -7.53 20.71 10.80
#